data_AF-A0A090WLJ2-F1
#
_entry.id   AF-A0A090WLJ2-F1
#
_cell.length_a   1.000
_cell.length_b   1.000
_cell.length_c   1.000
_cell.angle_alpha   90.00
_cell.angle_beta   90.00
_cell.angle_gamma   90.00
#
_symmetry.space_group_name_H-M   'P 1'
#
loop_
_entity.id
_entity.type
_entity.pdbx_description
1 polymer ?
#
loop_
_entity_poly.entity_id
_entity_poly.type
_entity_poly.pdbx_seq_one_letter_code
_entity_poly.pdbx_strand_id
1 'polypeptide(L)'
;MTIEDIKQTVKDFQNAAANAVKAGFDGVEIHSSNGYLFHQFFNGTSNKRTDEYGGSFENRTRFFFEVLEAMKEVIPQEKIGVRFNPSLDGLFGITMDEETIPTFEYIIKKLNDYNLAYVHLSEPFTDVSEIPFAVTEIAKHFRPLYNGTLMINTAFDQEKGNKVLEDGDADLIAYGKPFISNPDLVERFENNLELAEWDQETFYTTGTKGYTDYPKASK
;
A
#
# COMPACT_ATOMS: atom_id res chain seq x y z
N MET A 1 2.11 22.39 -4.89
CA MET A 1 3.21 22.39 -3.92
C MET A 1 4.41 23.08 -4.54
N THR A 2 4.94 24.09 -3.87
CA THR A 2 6.27 24.66 -4.13
C THR A 2 7.36 23.70 -3.64
N ILE A 3 8.62 23.96 -3.99
CA ILE A 3 9.76 23.19 -3.45
C ILE A 3 9.82 23.30 -1.92
N GLU A 4 9.48 24.46 -1.36
CA GLU A 4 9.45 24.63 0.10
C GLU A 4 8.33 23.80 0.74
N ASP A 5 7.15 23.73 0.11
CA ASP A 5 6.06 22.86 0.59
C ASP A 5 6.51 21.39 0.60
N ILE A 6 7.25 20.95 -0.42
CA ILE A 6 7.78 19.57 -0.51
C ILE A 6 8.75 19.32 0.65
N LYS A 7 9.73 20.21 0.86
CA LYS A 7 10.70 20.10 1.96
C LYS A 7 10.04 20.11 3.33
N GLN A 8 9.00 20.93 3.51
CA GLN A 8 8.23 20.94 4.75
C GLN A 8 7.47 19.62 4.92
N THR A 9 6.85 19.11 3.86
CA THR A 9 6.13 17.83 3.90
C THR A 9 7.07 16.66 4.23
N VAL A 10 8.31 16.67 3.73
CA VAL A 10 9.35 15.70 4.13
C VAL A 10 9.55 15.71 5.65
N LYS A 11 9.69 16.90 6.24
CA LYS A 11 9.82 17.05 7.71
C LYS A 11 8.55 16.61 8.43
N ASP A 12 7.38 16.84 7.86
CA ASP A 12 6.11 16.45 8.47
C ASP A 12 5.98 14.92 8.55
N PHE A 13 6.39 14.17 7.52
CA PHE A 13 6.47 12.70 7.58
C PHE A 13 7.50 12.21 8.60
N GLN A 14 8.68 12.83 8.66
CA GLN A 14 9.69 12.52 9.67
C GLN A 14 9.14 12.74 11.09
N ASN A 15 8.47 13.87 11.34
CA ASN A 15 7.85 14.17 12.62
C ASN A 15 6.73 13.18 12.96
N ALA A 16 5.92 12.79 11.98
CA ALA A 16 4.88 11.79 12.15
C ALA A 16 5.46 10.43 12.54
N ALA A 17 6.53 9.99 11.88
CA ALA A 17 7.24 8.75 12.22
C ALA A 17 7.82 8.80 13.65
N ALA A 18 8.47 9.91 14.03
CA ALA A 18 8.98 10.10 15.38
C ALA A 18 7.86 10.08 16.44
N ASN A 19 6.69 10.63 16.11
CA ASN A 19 5.53 10.58 16.99
C ASN A 19 4.95 9.16 17.11
N ALA A 20 4.92 8.39 16.03
CA ALA A 20 4.51 6.98 16.06
C ALA A 20 5.43 6.16 16.98
N VAL A 21 6.75 6.35 16.89
CA VAL A 21 7.71 5.72 17.80
C VAL A 21 7.45 6.13 19.26
N LYS A 22 7.23 7.42 19.53
CA LYS A 22 6.90 7.91 20.89
C LYS A 22 5.59 7.35 21.43
N ALA A 23 4.62 7.10 20.56
CA ALA A 23 3.33 6.51 20.92
C ALA A 23 3.41 4.99 21.13
N GLY A 24 4.56 4.36 20.84
CA GLY A 24 4.78 2.93 21.05
C GLY A 24 4.35 2.04 19.90
N PHE A 25 4.16 2.58 18.69
CA PHE A 25 3.94 1.76 17.49
C PHE A 25 5.18 0.90 17.18
N ASP A 26 4.96 -0.36 16.76
CA ASP A 26 6.04 -1.27 16.39
C ASP A 26 6.76 -0.85 15.11
N GLY A 27 6.06 -0.16 14.22
CA GLY A 27 6.53 0.31 12.92
C GLY A 27 5.56 1.31 12.28
N VAL A 28 5.86 1.72 11.06
CA VAL A 28 5.04 2.65 10.26
C VAL A 28 4.94 2.16 8.82
N GLU A 29 3.81 2.43 8.16
CA GLU A 29 3.64 2.19 6.73
C GLU A 29 3.48 3.53 6.00
N ILE A 30 4.35 3.80 5.01
CA ILE A 30 4.21 4.98 4.15
C ILE A 30 3.10 4.72 3.14
N HIS A 31 2.01 5.50 3.25
CA HIS A 31 0.91 5.40 2.30
C HIS A 31 1.25 6.11 0.98
N SER A 32 1.69 5.34 -0.02
CA SER A 32 2.07 5.82 -1.35
C SER A 32 1.16 5.30 -2.47
N SER A 33 -0.14 5.23 -2.16
CA SER A 33 -1.13 4.46 -2.93
C SER A 33 -2.45 5.23 -3.07
N ASN A 34 -3.44 4.65 -3.77
CA ASN A 34 -4.85 5.08 -3.79
C ASN A 34 -5.12 6.56 -4.13
N GLY A 35 -4.36 7.14 -5.06
CA GLY A 35 -4.53 8.54 -5.49
C GLY A 35 -4.12 9.60 -4.48
N TYR A 36 -3.50 9.22 -3.36
CA TYR A 36 -2.92 10.17 -2.41
C TYR A 36 -1.59 10.74 -2.91
N LEU A 37 -0.98 11.58 -2.07
CA LEU A 37 0.08 12.50 -2.45
C LEU A 37 1.24 11.86 -3.24
N PHE A 38 1.85 10.78 -2.77
CA PHE A 38 2.95 10.16 -3.52
C PHE A 38 2.49 9.53 -4.83
N HIS A 39 1.31 8.91 -4.85
CA HIS A 39 0.75 8.33 -6.08
C HIS A 39 0.55 9.44 -7.14
N GLN A 40 0.09 10.62 -6.72
CA GLN A 40 -0.01 11.79 -7.61
C GLN A 40 1.34 12.23 -8.18
N PHE A 41 2.44 12.07 -7.44
CA PHE A 41 3.79 12.38 -7.92
C PHE A 41 4.33 11.32 -8.88
N PHE A 42 4.05 10.03 -8.64
CA PHE A 42 4.53 8.94 -9.48
C PHE A 42 3.90 8.96 -10.88
N ASN A 43 2.62 9.29 -10.96
CA ASN A 43 1.85 9.14 -12.18
C ASN A 43 2.04 10.35 -13.12
N GLY A 44 2.38 10.07 -14.38
CA GLY A 44 2.62 11.09 -15.41
C GLY A 44 1.37 11.89 -15.79
N THR A 45 0.17 11.36 -15.57
CA THR A 45 -1.11 12.05 -15.83
C THR A 45 -1.46 13.11 -14.78
N SER A 46 -1.04 12.93 -13.53
CA SER A 46 -1.23 13.91 -12.45
C SER A 46 -0.01 14.82 -12.23
N ASN A 47 1.20 14.30 -12.36
CA ASN A 47 2.43 15.07 -12.17
C ASN A 47 2.88 15.74 -13.48
N LYS A 48 2.49 17.00 -13.66
CA LYS A 48 2.89 17.85 -14.80
C LYS A 48 4.03 18.82 -14.47
N ARG A 49 4.80 18.56 -13.41
CA ARG A 49 5.91 19.42 -12.99
C ARG A 49 7.05 19.38 -14.01
N THR A 50 7.76 20.51 -14.11
CA THR A 50 8.95 20.68 -14.96
C THR A 50 10.23 20.92 -14.16
N ASP A 51 10.15 20.84 -12.83
CA ASP A 51 11.30 20.91 -11.92
C ASP A 51 11.84 19.53 -11.55
N GLU A 52 12.74 19.47 -10.56
CA GLU A 52 13.40 18.24 -10.10
C GLU A 52 12.47 17.15 -9.53
N TYR A 53 11.17 17.43 -9.41
CA TYR A 53 10.15 16.48 -8.95
C TYR A 53 9.16 16.04 -10.04
N GLY A 54 9.42 16.34 -11.32
CA GLY A 54 8.62 15.89 -12.46
C GLY A 54 9.46 15.51 -13.69
N GLY A 55 8.78 15.05 -14.74
CA GLY A 55 9.45 14.56 -15.96
C GLY A 55 9.87 13.10 -15.82
N SER A 56 11.13 12.81 -15.50
CA SER A 56 11.66 11.43 -15.48
C SER A 56 11.14 10.58 -14.30
N PHE A 57 11.29 9.24 -14.39
CA PHE A 57 10.98 8.32 -13.28
C PHE A 57 11.74 8.68 -11.99
N GLU A 58 13.02 9.06 -12.11
CA GLU A 58 13.83 9.49 -10.97
C GLU A 58 13.20 10.71 -10.30
N ASN A 59 12.83 11.74 -11.07
CA ASN A 59 12.27 12.97 -10.53
C ASN A 59 10.88 12.74 -9.93
N ARG A 60 10.01 11.99 -10.61
CA ARG A 60 8.65 11.68 -10.12
C ARG A 60 8.66 10.90 -8.82
N THR A 61 9.70 10.11 -8.56
CA THR A 61 9.84 9.30 -7.35
C THR A 61 10.71 9.95 -6.27
N ARG A 62 11.44 11.02 -6.61
CA ARG A 62 12.37 11.73 -5.72
C ARG A 62 11.76 12.09 -4.38
N PHE A 63 10.56 12.67 -4.40
CA PHE A 63 9.88 13.10 -3.17
C PHE A 63 9.62 11.94 -2.20
N PHE A 64 9.16 10.79 -2.70
CA PHE A 64 8.95 9.60 -1.87
C PHE A 64 10.26 9.10 -1.24
N PHE A 65 11.35 9.06 -2.01
CA PHE A 65 12.65 8.64 -1.48
C PHE A 65 13.23 9.66 -0.49
N GLU A 66 13.03 10.97 -0.68
CA GLU A 66 13.39 11.98 0.32
C GLU A 66 12.64 11.79 1.64
N VAL A 67 11.36 11.41 1.58
CA VAL A 67 10.57 11.07 2.76
C VAL A 67 11.11 9.81 3.44
N LEU A 68 11.39 8.76 2.67
CA LEU A 68 11.95 7.51 3.21
C LEU A 68 13.31 7.74 3.87
N GLU A 69 14.18 8.55 3.25
CA GLU A 69 15.47 8.96 3.83
C GLU A 69 15.26 9.75 5.14
N ALA A 70 14.35 10.72 5.18
CA ALA A 70 14.12 11.48 6.40
C ALA A 70 13.55 10.62 7.54
N MET A 71 12.67 9.66 7.23
CA MET A 71 12.09 8.76 8.22
C MET A 71 13.12 7.80 8.83
N LYS A 72 14.13 7.33 8.07
CA LYS A 72 15.14 6.39 8.62
C LYS A 72 15.96 6.98 9.77
N GLU A 73 16.04 8.32 9.84
CA GLU A 73 16.75 9.03 10.92
C GLU A 73 16.02 8.95 12.27
N VAL A 74 14.74 8.57 12.28
CA VAL A 74 13.91 8.54 13.51
C VAL A 74 13.28 7.17 13.79
N ILE A 75 13.29 6.25 12.83
CA ILE A 75 12.83 4.87 13.00
C ILE A 75 13.72 3.91 12.18
N PRO A 76 14.13 2.73 12.73
CA PRO A 76 14.88 1.73 11.97
C PRO A 76 14.17 1.32 10.67
N GLN A 77 14.93 1.09 9.60
CA GLN A 77 14.37 0.77 8.28
C GLN A 77 13.53 -0.50 8.31
N GLU A 78 13.92 -1.47 9.12
CA GLU A 78 13.26 -2.77 9.31
C GLU A 78 11.89 -2.65 9.99
N LYS A 79 11.51 -1.43 10.39
CA LYS A 79 10.21 -1.07 10.96
C LYS A 79 9.40 -0.15 10.03
N ILE A 80 9.88 0.08 8.80
CA ILE A 80 9.19 0.88 7.79
C ILE A 80 8.64 -0.06 6.71
N GLY A 81 7.32 -0.07 6.55
CA GLY A 81 6.64 -0.61 5.38
C GLY A 81 6.28 0.49 4.39
N VAL A 82 6.03 0.13 3.13
CA VAL A 82 5.61 1.07 2.08
C VAL A 82 4.48 0.45 1.26
N ARG A 83 3.44 1.23 0.93
CA ARG A 83 2.26 0.73 0.22
C ARG A 83 2.02 1.39 -1.13
N PHE A 84 1.79 0.58 -2.17
CA PHE A 84 1.52 1.02 -3.55
C PHE A 84 0.26 0.35 -4.15
N ASN A 85 -0.27 0.94 -5.21
CA ASN A 85 -1.35 0.38 -6.02
C ASN A 85 -1.04 0.64 -7.50
N PRO A 86 -0.25 -0.24 -8.14
CA PRO A 86 0.37 0.05 -9.44
C PRO A 86 -0.61 0.16 -10.62
N SER A 87 -1.74 -0.56 -10.55
CA SER A 87 -2.76 -0.62 -11.61
C SER A 87 -4.06 0.08 -11.23
N LEU A 88 -3.99 1.12 -10.40
CA LEU A 88 -5.15 1.98 -10.15
C LEU A 88 -5.43 2.82 -11.39
N ASP A 89 -6.62 2.65 -11.98
CA ASP A 89 -7.10 3.46 -13.10
C ASP A 89 -8.53 3.96 -12.85
N GLY A 90 -8.83 5.17 -13.31
CA GLY A 90 -10.18 5.74 -13.29
C GLY A 90 -10.73 6.07 -11.89
N LEU A 91 -9.94 5.91 -10.84
CA LEU A 91 -10.32 6.12 -9.44
C LEU A 91 -9.41 7.14 -8.76
N PHE A 92 -9.98 7.91 -7.83
CA PHE A 92 -9.26 8.89 -7.00
C PHE A 92 -8.39 9.88 -7.81
N GLY A 93 -8.80 10.19 -9.05
CA GLY A 93 -8.08 11.11 -9.93
C GLY A 93 -6.80 10.56 -10.56
N ILE A 94 -6.59 9.24 -10.51
CA ILE A 94 -5.46 8.57 -11.17
C ILE A 94 -5.93 7.96 -12.49
N THR A 95 -5.17 8.22 -13.55
CA THR A 95 -5.32 7.58 -14.85
C THR A 95 -3.98 6.97 -15.23
N MET A 96 -4.00 5.73 -15.71
CA MET A 96 -2.79 5.06 -16.17
C MET A 96 -2.35 5.58 -17.54
N ASP A 97 -1.05 5.53 -17.77
CA ASP A 97 -0.39 5.74 -19.05
C ASP A 97 0.70 4.68 -19.26
N GLU A 98 1.33 4.68 -20.43
CA GLU A 98 2.39 3.73 -20.80
C GLU A 98 3.59 3.74 -19.85
N GLU A 99 3.77 4.82 -19.08
CA GLU A 99 4.84 5.00 -18.13
C GLU A 99 4.47 4.58 -16.70
N THR A 100 3.20 4.30 -16.42
CA THR A 100 2.71 4.04 -15.05
C THR A 100 3.33 2.78 -14.47
N ILE A 101 3.21 1.63 -15.12
CA ILE A 101 3.85 0.38 -14.65
C ILE A 101 5.38 0.50 -14.63
N PRO A 102 6.07 1.01 -15.67
CA PRO A 102 7.51 1.26 -15.61
C PRO A 102 7.96 2.14 -14.43
N THR A 103 7.15 3.12 -14.02
CA THR A 103 7.46 3.94 -12.83
C THR A 103 7.42 3.10 -11.56
N PHE A 104 6.39 2.26 -11.38
CA PHE A 104 6.33 1.36 -10.23
C PHE A 104 7.45 0.32 -10.27
N GLU A 105 7.82 -0.22 -11.42
CA GLU A 105 8.98 -1.11 -11.53
C GLU A 105 10.28 -0.42 -11.09
N TYR A 106 10.48 0.85 -11.47
CA TYR A 106 11.62 1.64 -11.02
C TYR A 106 11.62 1.77 -9.48
N ILE A 107 10.47 2.12 -8.88
CA ILE A 107 10.33 2.24 -7.42
C ILE A 107 10.68 0.90 -6.76
N ILE A 108 10.03 -0.19 -7.18
CA ILE A 108 10.20 -1.51 -6.55
C ILE A 108 11.63 -2.02 -6.67
N LYS A 109 12.26 -1.86 -7.84
CA LYS A 109 13.68 -2.23 -8.03
C LYS A 109 14.59 -1.42 -7.11
N LYS A 110 14.38 -0.11 -7.00
CA LYS A 110 15.18 0.80 -6.16
C LYS A 110 14.98 0.55 -4.66
N LEU A 111 13.82 0.05 -4.24
CA LEU A 111 13.58 -0.31 -2.84
C LEU A 111 14.44 -1.50 -2.36
N ASN A 112 15.09 -2.25 -3.25
CA ASN A 112 16.08 -3.26 -2.87
C ASN A 112 17.37 -2.67 -2.28
N ASP A 113 17.61 -1.36 -2.45
CA ASP A 113 18.73 -0.67 -1.80
C ASP A 113 18.46 -0.39 -0.30
N TYR A 114 17.28 -0.78 0.20
CA TYR A 114 16.79 -0.50 1.55
C TYR A 114 16.43 -1.80 2.28
N ASN A 115 16.63 -1.83 3.59
CA ASN A 115 16.26 -2.97 4.43
C ASN A 115 14.89 -2.74 5.09
N LEU A 116 13.84 -2.65 4.26
CA LEU A 116 12.48 -2.35 4.72
C LEU A 116 11.81 -3.54 5.42
N ALA A 117 10.84 -3.25 6.27
CA ALA A 117 9.98 -4.27 6.88
C ALA A 117 9.23 -5.07 5.82
N TYR A 118 8.62 -4.36 4.84
CA TYR A 118 7.90 -4.95 3.72
C TYR A 118 7.57 -3.92 2.63
N VAL A 119 7.27 -4.42 1.43
CA VAL A 119 6.50 -3.71 0.39
C VAL A 119 5.10 -4.28 0.35
N HIS A 120 4.10 -3.42 0.45
CA HIS A 120 2.68 -3.78 0.41
C HIS A 120 2.07 -3.32 -0.91
N LEU A 121 1.63 -4.26 -1.74
CA LEU A 121 0.96 -3.99 -3.00
C LEU A 121 -0.54 -4.28 -2.90
N SER A 122 -1.32 -3.56 -3.69
CA SER A 122 -2.72 -3.89 -3.93
C SER A 122 -2.91 -4.41 -5.35
N GLU A 123 -3.63 -5.52 -5.49
CA GLU A 123 -4.20 -5.91 -6.79
C GLU A 123 -5.22 -4.84 -7.22
N PRO A 124 -5.59 -4.78 -8.51
CA PRO A 124 -6.58 -3.85 -9.02
C PRO A 124 -7.90 -3.95 -8.23
N PHE A 125 -8.45 -2.79 -7.84
CA PHE A 125 -9.75 -2.73 -7.13
C PHE A 125 -10.95 -2.98 -8.04
N THR A 126 -10.74 -2.82 -9.35
CA THR A 126 -11.72 -3.02 -10.41
C THR A 126 -11.10 -3.90 -11.49
N ASP A 127 -11.93 -4.40 -12.40
CA ASP A 127 -11.42 -5.08 -13.59
C ASP A 127 -10.62 -4.09 -14.45
N VAL A 128 -9.35 -4.43 -14.70
CA VAL A 128 -8.43 -3.65 -15.53
C VAL A 128 -7.96 -4.43 -16.76
N SER A 129 -8.59 -5.55 -17.09
CA SER A 129 -8.21 -6.42 -18.22
C SER A 129 -8.23 -5.71 -19.58
N GLU A 130 -9.11 -4.73 -19.73
CA GLU A 130 -9.25 -3.91 -20.95
C GLU A 130 -8.56 -2.54 -20.83
N ILE A 131 -7.90 -2.26 -19.70
CA ILE A 131 -7.18 -0.99 -19.50
C ILE A 131 -5.78 -1.11 -20.10
N PRO A 132 -5.41 -0.26 -21.06
CA PRO A 132 -4.08 -0.29 -21.66
C PRO A 132 -2.98 -0.21 -20.60
N PHE A 133 -1.94 -1.01 -20.77
CA PHE A 133 -0.74 -1.06 -19.93
C PHE A 133 -0.94 -1.57 -18.49
N ALA A 134 -2.17 -1.85 -18.08
CA ALA A 134 -2.44 -2.35 -16.74
C ALA A 134 -1.92 -3.79 -16.54
N VAL A 135 -1.52 -4.09 -15.31
CA VAL A 135 -1.16 -5.43 -14.86
C VAL A 135 -2.30 -5.97 -14.02
N THR A 136 -2.82 -7.14 -14.39
CA THR A 136 -3.94 -7.81 -13.70
C THR A 136 -3.50 -8.72 -12.55
N GLU A 137 -2.24 -9.17 -12.55
CA GLU A 137 -1.66 -10.02 -11.50
C GLU A 137 -0.43 -9.32 -10.89
N ILE A 138 -0.67 -8.40 -9.96
CA ILE A 138 0.34 -7.51 -9.38
C ILE A 138 1.39 -8.29 -8.60
N ALA A 139 0.98 -9.24 -7.76
CA ALA A 139 1.95 -10.04 -7.01
C ALA A 139 2.94 -10.75 -7.95
N LYS A 140 2.43 -11.45 -8.97
CA LYS A 140 3.25 -12.15 -9.98
C LYS A 140 4.18 -11.24 -10.75
N HIS A 141 3.72 -10.05 -11.14
CA HIS A 141 4.52 -9.10 -11.90
C HIS A 141 5.67 -8.51 -11.09
N PHE A 142 5.41 -8.15 -9.83
CA PHE A 142 6.36 -7.40 -9.00
C PHE A 142 7.23 -8.27 -8.10
N ARG A 143 6.82 -9.51 -7.77
CA ARG A 143 7.61 -10.42 -6.95
C ARG A 143 9.04 -10.66 -7.48
N PRO A 144 9.28 -10.87 -8.79
CA PRO A 144 10.63 -11.03 -9.31
C PRO A 144 11.50 -9.75 -9.24
N LEU A 145 10.89 -8.58 -8.98
CA LEU A 145 11.56 -7.29 -8.96
C LEU A 145 11.95 -6.83 -7.55
N TYR A 146 11.40 -7.46 -6.52
CA TYR A 146 11.67 -7.15 -5.11
C TYR A 146 12.25 -8.36 -4.39
N ASN A 147 13.23 -8.16 -3.53
CA ASN A 147 13.92 -9.24 -2.81
C ASN A 147 13.50 -9.33 -1.33
N GLY A 148 12.87 -8.30 -0.78
CA GLY A 148 12.41 -8.28 0.61
C GLY A 148 11.03 -8.91 0.80
N THR A 149 10.41 -8.68 1.97
CA THR A 149 9.07 -9.19 2.27
C THR A 149 8.00 -8.46 1.46
N LEU A 150 7.25 -9.22 0.64
CA LEU A 150 6.14 -8.70 -0.17
C LEU A 150 4.81 -9.07 0.47
N MET A 151 4.00 -8.07 0.77
CA MET A 151 2.62 -8.22 1.19
C MET A 151 1.69 -7.86 0.03
N ILE A 152 0.65 -8.65 -0.21
CA ILE A 152 -0.37 -8.34 -1.22
C ILE A 152 -1.75 -8.24 -0.60
N ASN A 153 -2.56 -7.33 -1.12
CA ASN A 153 -3.93 -7.08 -0.69
C ASN A 153 -4.90 -7.05 -1.88
N THR A 154 -6.04 -7.71 -1.73
CA THR A 154 -7.24 -7.51 -2.54
C THR A 154 -8.48 -8.04 -1.82
N ALA A 155 -9.55 -8.35 -2.54
CA ALA A 155 -10.69 -9.15 -2.08
C ALA A 155 -10.35 -10.67 -1.96
N PHE A 156 -9.22 -11.00 -1.34
CA PHE A 156 -8.87 -12.40 -1.06
C PHE A 156 -9.83 -13.00 -0.03
N ASP A 157 -10.19 -14.27 -0.26
CA ASP A 157 -10.65 -15.19 0.78
C ASP A 157 -9.45 -16.02 1.28
N GLN A 158 -9.71 -16.98 2.16
CA GLN A 158 -8.66 -17.86 2.70
C GLN A 158 -7.97 -18.68 1.60
N GLU A 159 -8.76 -19.28 0.70
CA GLU A 159 -8.25 -20.17 -0.34
C GLU A 159 -7.34 -19.41 -1.32
N LYS A 160 -7.82 -18.26 -1.83
CA LYS A 160 -7.03 -17.43 -2.75
C LYS A 160 -5.79 -16.85 -2.08
N GLY A 161 -5.88 -16.46 -0.81
CA GLY A 161 -4.73 -16.00 -0.04
C GLY A 161 -3.66 -17.09 0.09
N ASN A 162 -4.07 -18.30 0.48
CA ASN A 162 -3.16 -19.46 0.57
C ASN A 162 -2.53 -19.79 -0.79
N LYS A 163 -3.31 -19.77 -1.87
CA LYS A 163 -2.83 -20.01 -3.24
C LYS A 163 -1.67 -19.09 -3.62
N VAL A 164 -1.76 -17.80 -3.30
CA VAL A 164 -0.70 -16.81 -3.59
C VAL A 164 0.58 -17.13 -2.82
N LEU A 165 0.47 -17.55 -1.56
CA LEU A 165 1.62 -17.94 -0.73
C LEU A 165 2.26 -19.24 -1.25
N GLU A 166 1.44 -20.23 -1.61
CA GLU A 166 1.87 -21.52 -2.18
C GLU A 166 2.58 -21.35 -3.52
N ASP A 167 2.10 -20.42 -4.36
CA ASP A 167 2.71 -20.09 -5.65
C ASP A 167 4.02 -19.29 -5.50
N GLY A 168 4.31 -18.76 -4.31
CA GLY A 168 5.50 -17.95 -4.03
C GLY A 168 5.40 -16.50 -4.52
N ASP A 169 4.19 -16.05 -4.85
CA ASP A 169 3.95 -14.72 -5.42
C ASP A 169 4.00 -13.61 -4.36
N ALA A 170 3.79 -13.93 -3.09
CA ALA A 170 3.94 -13.01 -1.96
C ALA A 170 4.29 -13.77 -0.66
N ASP A 171 4.74 -13.04 0.35
CA ASP A 171 5.08 -13.58 1.68
C ASP A 171 3.94 -13.38 2.69
N LEU A 172 3.09 -12.36 2.48
CA LEU A 172 2.01 -11.98 3.40
C LEU A 172 0.74 -11.59 2.63
N ILE A 173 -0.42 -11.91 3.19
CA ILE A 173 -1.73 -11.49 2.69
C ILE A 173 -2.37 -10.52 3.67
N ALA A 174 -2.78 -9.34 3.19
CA ALA A 174 -3.53 -8.38 3.99
C ALA A 174 -5.03 -8.44 3.65
N TYR A 175 -5.85 -8.49 4.70
CA TYR A 175 -7.32 -8.53 4.61
C TYR A 175 -7.92 -7.24 5.17
N GLY A 176 -8.80 -6.60 4.39
CA GLY A 176 -9.50 -5.37 4.78
C GLY A 176 -10.90 -5.65 5.35
N LYS A 177 -11.91 -5.72 4.46
CA LYS A 177 -13.31 -5.94 4.84
C LYS A 177 -13.54 -7.15 5.76
N PRO A 178 -12.90 -8.31 5.54
CA PRO A 178 -13.06 -9.44 6.45
C PRO A 178 -12.66 -9.13 7.90
N PHE A 179 -11.60 -8.34 8.12
CA PHE A 179 -11.17 -7.94 9.46
C PHE A 179 -12.10 -6.91 10.11
N ILE A 180 -12.87 -6.14 9.33
CA ILE A 180 -13.86 -5.20 9.88
C ILE A 180 -14.92 -5.98 10.66
N SER A 181 -15.47 -7.03 10.06
CA SER A 181 -16.56 -7.81 10.68
C SER A 181 -16.12 -9.02 11.48
N ASN A 182 -14.84 -9.40 11.42
CA ASN A 182 -14.29 -10.58 12.11
C ASN A 182 -13.05 -10.19 12.90
N PRO A 183 -13.19 -9.74 14.16
CA PRO A 183 -12.04 -9.37 14.99
C PRO A 183 -11.13 -10.58 15.32
N ASP A 184 -11.62 -11.79 15.10
CA ASP A 184 -10.98 -13.10 15.25
C ASP A 184 -10.79 -13.81 13.90
N LEU A 185 -10.57 -13.05 12.82
CA LEU A 185 -10.44 -13.59 11.46
C LEU A 185 -9.42 -14.71 11.35
N VAL A 186 -8.28 -14.58 12.04
CA VAL A 186 -7.19 -15.56 12.00
C VAL A 186 -7.66 -16.90 12.57
N GLU A 187 -8.31 -16.89 13.74
CA GLU A 187 -8.86 -18.09 14.35
C GLU A 187 -9.97 -18.71 13.49
N ARG A 188 -10.78 -17.87 12.82
CA ARG A 188 -11.81 -18.38 11.89
C ARG A 188 -11.19 -19.09 10.70
N PHE A 189 -10.16 -18.53 10.07
CA PHE A 189 -9.44 -19.20 8.99
C PHE A 189 -8.78 -20.48 9.48
N GLU A 190 -8.06 -20.46 10.61
CA GLU A 190 -7.40 -21.65 11.16
C GLU A 190 -8.38 -22.82 11.38
N ASN A 191 -9.62 -22.51 11.80
CA ASN A 191 -10.63 -23.50 12.14
C ASN A 191 -11.71 -23.68 11.05
N ASN A 192 -11.56 -23.07 9.87
CA ASN A 192 -12.54 -23.05 8.78
C ASN A 192 -13.96 -22.66 9.24
N LEU A 193 -14.05 -21.62 10.09
CA LEU A 193 -15.33 -21.09 10.59
C LEU A 193 -15.91 -20.09 9.60
N GLU A 194 -17.24 -19.99 9.56
CA GLU A 194 -17.94 -18.99 8.76
C GLU A 194 -17.54 -17.57 9.17
N LEU A 195 -17.43 -16.67 8.20
CA LEU A 195 -17.17 -15.25 8.45
C LEU A 195 -18.49 -14.53 8.70
N ALA A 196 -18.48 -13.60 9.66
CA ALA A 196 -19.54 -12.62 9.79
C ALA A 196 -19.51 -11.64 8.61
N GLU A 197 -20.69 -11.33 8.08
CA GLU A 197 -20.87 -10.31 7.05
C GLU A 197 -20.55 -8.91 7.59
N TRP A 198 -19.92 -8.08 6.75
CA TRP A 198 -19.69 -6.67 7.07
C TRP A 198 -20.89 -5.81 6.68
N ASP A 199 -21.05 -4.68 7.37
CA ASP A 199 -22.03 -3.66 7.05
C ASP A 199 -21.30 -2.46 6.44
N GLN A 200 -21.47 -2.26 5.13
CA GLN A 200 -20.77 -1.19 4.41
C GLN A 200 -21.29 0.20 4.80
N GLU A 201 -22.54 0.30 5.27
CA GLU A 201 -23.14 1.58 5.68
C GLU A 201 -22.49 2.12 6.97
N THR A 202 -21.84 1.25 7.75
CA THR A 202 -21.20 1.63 9.01
C THR A 202 -19.71 1.92 8.92
N PHE A 203 -19.05 1.66 7.77
CA PHE A 203 -17.59 1.82 7.62
C PHE A 203 -17.06 3.20 8.02
N TYR A 204 -17.84 4.25 7.72
CA TYR A 204 -17.44 5.64 7.99
C TYR A 204 -18.53 6.36 8.79
N THR A 205 -18.87 5.80 9.95
CA THR A 205 -19.86 6.38 10.88
C THR A 205 -19.27 6.57 12.28
N THR A 206 -19.93 7.38 13.11
CA THR A 206 -19.53 7.58 14.50
C THR A 206 -20.20 6.54 15.42
N GLY A 207 -19.51 6.13 16.47
CA GLY A 207 -20.06 5.24 17.51
C GLY A 207 -19.52 3.82 17.39
N THR A 208 -20.12 2.89 18.14
CA THR A 208 -19.63 1.51 18.27
C THR A 208 -20.23 0.55 17.24
N LYS A 209 -21.36 0.94 16.62
CA LYS A 209 -22.12 0.08 15.71
C LYS A 209 -21.35 -0.16 14.42
N GLY A 210 -21.15 -1.43 14.07
CA GLY A 210 -20.34 -1.84 12.91
C GLY A 210 -18.86 -1.51 13.07
N TYR A 211 -18.37 -1.40 14.32
CA TYR A 211 -16.98 -1.10 14.62
C TYR A 211 -16.42 -2.01 15.72
N THR A 212 -17.03 -2.01 16.92
CA THR A 212 -16.58 -2.83 18.06
C THR A 212 -17.62 -3.83 18.56
N ASP A 213 -18.74 -3.95 17.85
CA ASP A 213 -19.87 -4.80 18.22
C ASP A 213 -20.03 -6.05 17.35
N TYR A 214 -19.10 -6.29 16.40
CA TYR A 214 -19.02 -7.55 15.67
C TYR A 214 -18.69 -8.72 16.61
N PRO A 215 -19.45 -9.83 16.55
CA PRO A 215 -19.27 -10.94 17.47
C PRO A 215 -18.02 -11.75 17.12
N LYS A 216 -17.33 -12.25 18.15
CA LYS A 216 -16.38 -13.36 17.98
C LYS A 216 -17.13 -14.65 17.65
N ALA A 217 -16.49 -15.56 16.94
CA ALA A 217 -16.98 -16.92 16.81
C ALA A 217 -17.07 -17.54 18.21
N SER A 218 -18.24 -18.08 18.54
CA SER A 218 -18.39 -18.87 19.76
C SER A 218 -17.68 -20.19 19.54
N LYS A 219 -16.78 -20.58 20.44
CA LYS A 219 -16.20 -21.93 20.46
C LYS A 219 -17.24 -22.97 20.85
#